data_AF-U5CE20-F1
#
_entry.id   AF-U5CE20-F1
#
_cell.length_a   1.000
_cell.length_b   1.000
_cell.length_c   1.000
_cell.angle_alpha   90.00
_cell.angle_beta   90.00
_cell.angle_gamma   90.00
#
_symmetry.space_group_name_H-M   'P 1'
#
loop_
_entity.id
_entity.type
_entity.pdbx_description
1 polymer ?
#
loop_
_entity_poly.entity_id
_entity_poly.type
_entity_poly.pdbx_seq_one_letter_code
_entity_poly.pdbx_strand_id
1 'polypeptide(L)'
;SGSKDKREYFRWHYAHEIVKIAKEKGKAIVIEGLEIKEKGKRGDFSGRKSRRIRHSFSYKSLLSKIKTLAKREEIEVIEVNPSYTSIIGMLKYAPQYMITKDIAAAYVIARRGLGLQEKIPDNYIKFLNALTVEELEELKEYVKKTVRNKHLREKHIKEIKKAIKFLQSLESKPGRVLEPLDGTSFSTYDFWRVLKVAVVTPLSPEKVRRDFSALKELLIQGKWGGP
;
A
#
# COMPACT_ATOMS: atom_id res chain seq x y z
N SER A 1 24.71 6.26 12.98
CA SER A 1 25.18 5.43 11.84
C SER A 1 25.80 4.18 12.41
N GLY A 2 25.28 2.97 12.17
CA GLY A 2 25.95 1.74 12.62
C GLY A 2 27.13 1.38 11.70
N SER A 3 28.17 0.75 12.26
CA SER A 3 29.23 0.11 11.48
C SER A 3 28.64 -0.97 10.56
N LYS A 4 29.38 -1.37 9.53
CA LYS A 4 28.95 -2.43 8.59
C LYS A 4 28.54 -3.70 9.34
N ASP A 5 29.31 -4.04 10.39
CA ASP A 5 29.14 -5.25 11.20
C ASP A 5 27.87 -5.22 12.05
N LYS A 6 27.57 -4.07 12.68
CA LYS A 6 26.32 -3.91 13.44
C LYS A 6 25.09 -4.13 12.57
N ARG A 7 25.11 -3.66 11.32
CA ARG A 7 23.97 -3.85 10.39
C ARG A 7 23.81 -5.30 9.98
N GLU A 8 24.92 -6.00 9.77
CA GLU A 8 24.91 -7.40 9.41
C GLU A 8 24.42 -8.27 10.58
N TYR A 9 24.87 -7.96 11.80
CA TYR A 9 24.36 -8.54 13.03
C TYR A 9 22.83 -8.43 13.14
N PHE A 10 22.27 -7.22 13.01
CA PHE A 10 20.82 -7.04 13.10
C PHE A 10 20.05 -7.78 11.99
N ARG A 11 20.60 -7.90 10.78
CA ARG A 11 19.95 -8.67 9.71
C ARG A 11 19.86 -10.16 10.05
N TRP A 12 20.94 -10.73 10.59
CA TRP A 12 20.91 -12.11 11.06
C TRP A 12 19.97 -12.28 12.24
N HIS A 13 20.05 -11.38 13.22
CA HIS A 13 19.19 -11.39 14.39
C HIS A 13 17.70 -11.42 13.99
N TYR A 14 17.24 -10.46 13.17
CA TYR A 14 15.86 -10.43 12.71
C TYR A 14 15.48 -11.63 11.85
N ALA A 15 16.40 -12.14 11.00
CA ALA A 15 16.11 -13.33 10.20
C ALA A 15 15.90 -14.57 11.09
N HIS A 16 16.71 -14.73 12.14
CA HIS A 16 16.53 -15.78 13.13
C HIS A 16 15.23 -15.62 13.92
N GLU A 17 14.89 -14.42 14.36
CA GLU A 17 13.62 -14.16 15.06
C GLU A 17 12.41 -14.52 14.19
N ILE A 18 12.39 -14.10 12.93
CA ILE A 18 11.29 -14.39 12.00
C ILE A 18 11.13 -15.89 11.79
N VAL A 19 12.23 -16.61 11.52
CA VAL A 19 12.21 -18.06 11.28
C VAL A 19 11.85 -18.83 12.55
N LYS A 20 12.33 -18.38 13.72
CA LYS A 20 11.96 -18.96 15.02
C LYS A 20 10.46 -18.85 15.26
N ILE A 21 9.86 -17.68 15.05
CA ILE A 21 8.41 -17.49 15.19
C ILE A 21 7.65 -18.40 14.24
N ALA A 22 8.08 -18.50 12.99
CA ALA A 22 7.45 -19.38 11.99
C ALA A 22 7.52 -20.86 12.42
N LYS A 23 8.66 -21.30 12.95
CA LYS A 23 8.88 -22.66 13.45
C LYS A 23 7.97 -22.97 14.63
N GLU A 24 7.98 -22.09 15.64
CA GLU A 24 7.16 -22.24 16.85
C GLU A 24 5.66 -22.26 16.56
N LYS A 25 5.22 -21.55 15.52
CA LYS A 25 3.81 -21.51 15.11
C LYS A 25 3.43 -22.58 14.08
N GLY A 26 4.40 -23.33 13.54
CA GLY A 26 4.19 -24.27 12.45
C GLY A 26 3.57 -23.59 11.22
N LYS A 27 4.08 -22.41 10.83
CA LYS A 27 3.55 -21.62 9.71
C LYS A 27 4.64 -21.33 8.68
N ALA A 28 4.22 -21.30 7.41
CA ALA A 28 5.03 -20.79 6.32
C ALA A 28 5.26 -19.27 6.44
N ILE A 29 6.33 -18.78 5.82
CA ILE A 29 6.64 -17.35 5.74
C ILE A 29 6.24 -16.84 4.36
N VAL A 30 5.38 -15.83 4.32
CA VAL A 30 5.02 -15.17 3.05
C VAL A 30 5.78 -13.87 2.94
N ILE A 31 6.48 -13.67 1.82
CA ILE A 31 7.24 -12.45 1.53
C ILE A 31 6.82 -11.85 0.20
N GLU A 32 7.00 -10.54 0.06
CA GLU A 32 6.86 -9.88 -1.22
C GLU A 32 8.00 -10.29 -2.17
N GLY A 33 7.63 -10.79 -3.35
CA GLY A 33 8.51 -10.97 -4.50
C GLY A 33 8.89 -9.62 -5.08
N LEU A 34 9.81 -8.91 -4.42
CA LEU A 34 10.34 -7.66 -4.94
C LEU A 34 11.42 -7.94 -5.97
N GLU A 35 11.09 -7.81 -7.25
CA GLU A 35 12.08 -7.35 -8.22
C GLU A 35 12.46 -5.93 -7.82
N ILE A 36 13.52 -5.78 -7.04
CA ILE A 36 14.08 -4.46 -6.72
C ILE A 36 14.67 -3.94 -8.04
N LYS A 37 13.83 -3.29 -8.85
CA LYS A 37 14.28 -2.53 -10.01
C LYS A 37 15.29 -1.53 -9.48
N GLU A 38 16.54 -1.69 -9.89
CA GLU A 38 17.54 -0.68 -9.65
C GLU A 38 17.01 0.66 -10.18
N LYS A 39 17.17 1.70 -9.34
CA LYS A 39 17.20 3.11 -9.72
C LYS A 39 15.88 3.68 -10.28
N GLY A 40 15.10 4.33 -9.40
CA GLY A 40 14.34 5.51 -9.86
C GLY A 40 13.17 5.99 -9.01
N LYS A 41 12.33 5.11 -8.45
CA LYS A 41 11.06 5.56 -7.84
C LYS A 41 11.22 5.98 -6.37
N ARG A 42 10.90 7.24 -6.11
CA ARG A 42 10.96 7.93 -4.81
C ARG A 42 9.75 7.51 -3.96
N GLY A 43 9.99 6.86 -2.82
CA GLY A 43 8.96 6.67 -1.77
C GLY A 43 8.68 7.95 -0.99
N ASP A 44 8.13 7.84 0.22
CA ASP A 44 7.76 8.98 1.08
C ASP A 44 8.98 9.79 1.57
N PHE A 45 10.18 9.22 1.44
CA PHE A 45 11.44 9.91 1.71
C PHE A 45 12.10 10.31 0.39
N SER A 46 12.39 11.60 0.23
CA SER A 46 13.21 12.14 -0.86
C SER A 46 14.65 12.45 -0.39
N GLY A 47 15.57 12.63 -1.35
CA GLY A 47 16.92 13.15 -1.07
C GLY A 47 17.91 12.18 -0.41
N ARG A 48 18.87 12.75 0.33
CA ARG A 48 20.04 12.07 0.93
C ARG A 48 19.64 11.04 1.99
N LYS A 49 18.58 11.33 2.77
CA LYS A 49 18.02 10.44 3.82
C LYS A 49 17.46 9.15 3.23
N SER A 50 16.66 9.26 2.16
CA SER A 50 16.12 8.11 1.43
C SER A 50 17.21 7.24 0.80
N ARG A 51 18.22 7.87 0.17
CA ARG A 51 19.39 7.15 -0.35
C ARG A 51 20.13 6.43 0.78
N ARG A 52 20.38 7.10 1.90
CA ARG A 52 21.07 6.51 3.05
C ARG A 52 20.31 5.32 3.62
N ILE A 53 18.99 5.43 3.84
CA ILE A 53 18.15 4.33 4.32
C ILE A 53 18.24 3.14 3.37
N ARG A 54 18.04 3.37 2.06
CA ARG A 54 18.11 2.32 1.02
C ARG A 54 19.48 1.66 0.90
N HIS A 55 20.57 2.42 0.98
CA HIS A 55 21.92 1.86 0.96
C HIS A 55 22.30 1.16 2.27
N SER A 56 21.71 1.57 3.40
CA SER A 56 22.03 1.02 4.72
C SER A 56 21.27 -0.27 5.05
N PHE A 57 20.03 -0.39 4.59
CA PHE A 57 19.17 -1.55 4.84
C PHE A 57 18.88 -2.25 3.52
N SER A 58 19.78 -3.16 3.12
CA SER A 58 19.55 -3.99 1.94
C SER A 58 18.46 -5.01 2.27
N TYR A 59 17.22 -4.67 1.95
CA TYR A 59 16.05 -5.56 2.06
C TYR A 59 16.34 -6.92 1.39
N LYS A 60 17.04 -6.91 0.25
CA LYS A 60 17.53 -8.12 -0.45
C LYS A 60 18.38 -9.02 0.46
N SER A 61 19.28 -8.42 1.26
CA SER A 61 20.16 -9.16 2.16
C SER A 61 19.43 -9.79 3.34
N LEU A 62 18.38 -9.13 3.85
CA LEU A 62 17.53 -9.71 4.88
C LEU A 62 16.70 -10.87 4.32
N LEU A 63 16.05 -10.66 3.17
CA LEU A 63 15.25 -11.71 2.52
C LEU A 63 16.09 -12.93 2.15
N SER A 64 17.31 -12.75 1.64
CA SER A 64 18.19 -13.88 1.33
C SER A 64 18.52 -14.70 2.58
N LYS A 65 18.77 -14.04 3.72
CA LYS A 65 19.02 -14.73 4.99
C LYS A 65 17.79 -15.47 5.50
N ILE A 66 16.62 -14.86 5.42
CA ILE A 66 15.35 -15.51 5.77
C ILE A 66 15.16 -16.76 4.92
N LYS A 67 15.32 -16.67 3.60
CA LYS A 67 15.21 -17.84 2.70
C LYS A 67 16.22 -18.94 3.05
N THR A 68 17.48 -18.58 3.32
CA THR A 68 18.52 -19.55 3.70
C THR A 68 18.20 -20.23 5.04
N LEU A 69 17.79 -19.47 6.06
CA LEU A 69 17.44 -20.02 7.37
C LEU A 69 16.17 -20.86 7.32
N ALA A 70 15.12 -20.37 6.66
CA ALA A 70 13.86 -21.09 6.50
C ALA A 70 14.09 -22.44 5.81
N LYS A 71 14.91 -22.49 4.75
CA LYS A 71 15.29 -23.75 4.09
C LYS A 71 16.01 -24.72 5.02
N ARG A 72 16.87 -24.24 5.93
CA ARG A 72 17.58 -25.09 6.91
C ARG A 72 16.65 -25.63 8.00
N GLU A 73 15.62 -24.87 8.35
CA GLU A 73 14.64 -25.20 9.38
C GLU A 73 13.38 -25.87 8.80
N GLU A 74 13.41 -26.27 7.52
CA GLU A 74 12.30 -26.90 6.79
C GLU A 74 11.01 -26.07 6.77
N ILE A 75 11.15 -24.74 6.78
CA ILE A 75 10.04 -23.78 6.70
C ILE A 75 9.87 -23.31 5.27
N GLU A 76 8.65 -23.44 4.74
CA GLU A 76 8.32 -22.95 3.41
C GLU A 76 8.30 -21.41 3.37
N VAL A 77 8.86 -20.86 2.28
CA VAL A 77 8.84 -19.42 1.99
C VAL A 77 8.10 -19.20 0.68
N ILE A 78 6.98 -18.49 0.74
CA ILE A 78 6.13 -18.21 -0.41
C ILE A 78 6.37 -16.76 -0.86
N GLU A 79 6.71 -16.57 -2.14
CA GLU A 79 6.87 -15.25 -2.74
C GLU A 79 5.58 -14.83 -3.45
N VAL A 80 5.04 -13.67 -3.08
CA VAL A 80 3.81 -13.14 -3.68
C VAL A 80 4.05 -11.81 -4.37
N ASN A 81 3.19 -11.48 -5.34
CA ASN A 81 3.24 -10.18 -6.02
C ASN A 81 3.08 -9.03 -4.98
N PRO A 82 3.99 -8.03 -4.91
CA PRO A 82 3.92 -6.89 -4.00
C PRO A 82 2.89 -5.83 -4.40
N SER A 83 2.31 -5.94 -5.60
CA SER A 83 1.55 -4.83 -6.20
C SER A 83 0.37 -4.44 -5.33
N TYR A 84 0.34 -3.16 -4.92
CA TYR A 84 -0.76 -2.53 -4.17
C TYR A 84 -1.03 -3.10 -2.76
N THR A 85 -0.15 -3.94 -2.20
CA THR A 85 -0.30 -4.48 -0.83
C THR A 85 -0.49 -3.36 0.21
N SER A 86 0.31 -2.30 0.12
CA SER A 86 0.20 -1.15 1.02
C SER A 86 -1.07 -0.33 0.82
N ILE A 87 -1.58 -0.21 -0.41
CA ILE A 87 -2.79 0.57 -0.70
C ILE A 87 -4.02 -0.19 -0.22
N ILE A 88 -4.11 -1.49 -0.53
CA ILE A 88 -5.21 -2.34 -0.07
C ILE A 88 -5.19 -2.45 1.45
N GLY A 89 -4.02 -2.70 2.05
CA GLY A 89 -3.88 -2.75 3.50
C GLY A 89 -4.35 -1.46 4.16
N MET A 90 -3.94 -0.31 3.62
CA MET A 90 -4.34 1.02 4.10
C MET A 90 -5.84 1.30 3.99
N LEU A 91 -6.45 0.97 2.87
CA LEU A 91 -7.85 1.34 2.60
C LEU A 91 -8.85 0.34 3.20
N LYS A 92 -8.50 -0.95 3.25
CA LYS A 92 -9.41 -2.01 3.66
C LYS A 92 -9.14 -2.47 5.09
N TYR A 93 -7.94 -2.96 5.36
CA TYR A 93 -7.67 -3.69 6.60
C TYR A 93 -7.23 -2.83 7.77
N ALA A 94 -6.50 -1.74 7.52
CA ALA A 94 -6.13 -0.78 8.56
C ALA A 94 -7.36 -0.18 9.27
N PRO A 95 -8.36 0.39 8.56
CA PRO A 95 -9.60 0.86 9.20
C PRO A 95 -10.45 -0.27 9.80
N GLN A 96 -10.53 -1.42 9.13
CA GLN A 96 -11.39 -2.53 9.58
C GLN A 96 -10.91 -3.15 10.89
N TYR A 97 -9.60 -3.35 11.04
CA TYR A 97 -9.01 -4.00 12.21
C TYR A 97 -8.34 -3.03 13.19
N MET A 98 -8.39 -1.72 12.91
CA MET A 98 -7.73 -0.69 13.72
C MET A 98 -6.22 -0.95 13.90
N ILE A 99 -5.58 -1.41 12.84
CA ILE A 99 -4.15 -1.72 12.81
C ILE A 99 -3.41 -0.70 11.94
N THR A 100 -2.09 -0.59 12.15
CA THR A 100 -1.27 0.30 11.32
C THR A 100 -1.21 -0.18 9.87
N LYS A 101 -0.97 0.76 8.94
CA LYS A 101 -0.80 0.43 7.51
C LYS A 101 0.23 -0.67 7.22
N ASP A 102 1.29 -0.75 8.04
CA ASP A 102 2.39 -1.69 7.83
C ASP A 102 1.96 -3.11 8.23
N ILE A 103 1.23 -3.27 9.34
CA ILE A 103 0.60 -4.54 9.75
C ILE A 103 -0.48 -4.94 8.74
N ALA A 104 -1.29 -3.98 8.30
CA ALA A 104 -2.33 -4.24 7.31
C ALA A 104 -1.74 -4.70 5.96
N ALA A 105 -0.60 -4.15 5.53
CA ALA A 105 0.10 -4.62 4.35
C ALA A 105 0.64 -6.06 4.53
N ALA A 106 1.21 -6.37 5.69
CA ALA A 106 1.63 -7.74 6.03
C ALA A 106 0.45 -8.73 6.01
N TYR A 107 -0.73 -8.30 6.47
CA TYR A 107 -1.96 -9.09 6.39
C TYR A 107 -2.39 -9.38 4.93
N VAL A 108 -2.32 -8.39 4.04
CA VAL A 108 -2.59 -8.59 2.60
C VAL A 108 -1.60 -9.58 1.98
N ILE A 109 -0.32 -9.48 2.33
CA ILE A 109 0.73 -10.39 1.86
C ILE A 109 0.41 -11.82 2.29
N ALA A 110 0.11 -12.02 3.58
CA ALA A 110 -0.26 -13.33 4.11
C ALA A 110 -1.48 -13.92 3.38
N ARG A 111 -2.53 -13.12 3.16
CA ARG A 111 -3.73 -13.55 2.41
C ARG A 111 -3.41 -13.97 0.98
N ARG A 112 -2.53 -13.26 0.28
CA ARG A 112 -2.07 -13.65 -1.06
C ARG A 112 -1.30 -14.97 -1.04
N GLY A 113 -0.51 -15.21 0.00
CA GLY A 113 0.19 -16.49 0.18
C GLY A 113 -0.77 -17.67 0.35
N LEU A 114 -1.98 -17.40 0.86
CA LEU A 114 -3.08 -18.37 0.95
C LEU A 114 -3.91 -18.47 -0.35
N GLY A 115 -3.51 -17.79 -1.43
CA GLY A 115 -4.27 -17.76 -2.69
C GLY A 115 -5.53 -16.89 -2.65
N LEU A 116 -5.76 -16.12 -1.58
CA LEU A 116 -6.93 -15.27 -1.44
C LEU A 116 -6.78 -13.98 -2.25
N GLN A 117 -7.86 -13.61 -2.92
CA GLN A 117 -7.92 -12.39 -3.72
C GLN A 117 -8.60 -11.25 -2.96
N GLU A 118 -8.24 -10.02 -3.33
CA GLU A 118 -8.72 -8.81 -2.66
C GLU A 118 -9.80 -8.11 -3.47
N LYS A 119 -11.00 -8.05 -2.89
CA LYS A 119 -12.16 -7.34 -3.42
C LYS A 119 -12.30 -5.95 -2.82
N ILE A 120 -12.76 -4.99 -3.63
CA ILE A 120 -13.13 -3.65 -3.18
C ILE A 120 -14.46 -3.73 -2.41
N PRO A 121 -14.53 -3.22 -1.16
CA PRO A 121 -15.76 -3.13 -0.39
C PRO A 121 -16.88 -2.37 -1.10
N ASP A 122 -18.13 -2.81 -0.95
CA ASP A 122 -19.30 -2.24 -1.66
C ASP A 122 -19.50 -0.75 -1.41
N ASN A 123 -19.23 -0.29 -0.18
CA ASN A 123 -19.33 1.13 0.14
C ASN A 123 -18.28 1.98 -0.59
N TYR A 124 -17.09 1.44 -0.86
CA TYR A 124 -16.11 2.11 -1.72
C TYR A 124 -16.53 2.08 -3.19
N ILE A 125 -17.24 1.05 -3.64
CA ILE A 125 -17.83 1.03 -4.98
C ILE A 125 -18.91 2.11 -5.11
N LYS A 126 -19.81 2.23 -4.13
CA LYS A 126 -20.82 3.31 -4.08
C LYS A 126 -20.17 4.69 -4.10
N PHE A 127 -19.14 4.89 -3.27
CA PHE A 127 -18.35 6.12 -3.26
C PHE A 127 -17.71 6.40 -4.62
N LEU A 128 -17.05 5.43 -5.24
CA LEU A 128 -16.45 5.58 -6.58
C LEU A 128 -17.48 5.92 -7.66
N ASN A 129 -18.68 5.35 -7.56
CA ASN A 129 -19.76 5.67 -8.47
C ASN A 129 -20.27 7.10 -8.25
N ALA A 130 -20.25 7.62 -7.02
CA ALA A 130 -20.66 9.00 -6.72
C ALA A 130 -19.57 10.04 -7.02
N LEU A 131 -18.30 9.65 -6.98
CA LEU A 131 -17.14 10.52 -7.16
C LEU A 131 -17.15 11.21 -8.53
N THR A 132 -17.04 12.53 -8.55
CA THR A 132 -17.03 13.33 -9.77
C THR A 132 -15.65 13.87 -10.15
N VAL A 133 -15.51 14.34 -11.40
CA VAL A 133 -14.28 14.99 -11.87
C VAL A 133 -14.08 16.33 -11.17
N GLU A 134 -15.16 17.05 -10.88
CA GLU A 134 -15.16 18.33 -10.17
C GLU A 134 -14.55 18.17 -8.77
N GLU A 135 -14.98 17.17 -8.00
CA GLU A 135 -14.43 16.87 -6.66
C GLU A 135 -12.92 16.59 -6.70
N LEU A 136 -12.43 15.92 -7.75
CA LEU A 136 -11.00 15.67 -7.92
C LEU A 136 -10.22 16.93 -8.32
N GLU A 137 -10.80 17.84 -9.10
CA GLU A 137 -10.21 19.14 -9.42
C GLU A 137 -10.17 20.05 -8.18
N GLU A 138 -11.20 20.06 -7.34
CA GLU A 138 -11.19 20.74 -6.04
C GLU A 138 -10.09 20.19 -5.12
N LEU A 139 -9.95 18.86 -5.05
CA LEU A 139 -8.88 18.20 -4.29
C LEU A 139 -7.49 18.63 -4.77
N LYS A 140 -7.32 18.80 -6.08
CA LYS A 140 -6.05 19.27 -6.67
C LYS A 140 -5.75 20.71 -6.27
N GLU A 141 -6.75 21.60 -6.20
CA GLU A 141 -6.58 22.96 -5.68
C GLU A 141 -6.26 22.96 -4.18
N TYR A 142 -6.94 22.14 -3.39
CA TYR A 142 -6.63 21.95 -1.97
C TYR A 142 -5.17 21.51 -1.77
N VAL A 143 -4.71 20.51 -2.52
CA VAL A 143 -3.31 20.04 -2.46
C VAL A 143 -2.31 21.15 -2.82
N LYS A 144 -2.63 22.00 -3.80
CA LYS A 144 -1.77 23.13 -4.18
C LYS A 144 -1.59 24.12 -3.03
N LYS A 145 -2.67 24.40 -2.30
CA LYS A 145 -2.68 25.34 -1.16
C LYS A 145 -2.02 24.75 0.08
N THR A 146 -2.31 23.49 0.40
CA THR A 146 -1.92 22.88 1.68
C THR A 146 -0.52 22.29 1.68
N VAL A 147 -0.07 21.67 0.57
CA VAL A 147 1.22 20.96 0.56
C VAL A 147 2.38 21.91 0.29
N ARG A 148 3.18 22.17 1.32
CA ARG A 148 4.36 23.05 1.23
C ARG A 148 5.49 22.43 0.40
N ASN A 149 5.71 21.13 0.54
CA ASN A 149 6.79 20.42 -0.16
C ASN A 149 6.52 20.29 -1.66
N LYS A 150 7.30 21.02 -2.48
CA LYS A 150 7.17 21.05 -3.95
C LYS A 150 7.12 19.66 -4.59
N HIS A 151 8.02 18.76 -4.22
CA HIS A 151 8.09 17.42 -4.82
C HIS A 151 6.89 16.55 -4.47
N LEU A 152 6.40 16.66 -3.22
CA LEU A 152 5.24 15.91 -2.76
C LEU A 152 3.98 16.45 -3.43
N ARG A 153 3.84 17.78 -3.52
CA ARG A 153 2.75 18.45 -4.23
C ARG A 153 2.66 18.02 -5.69
N GLU A 154 3.78 18.04 -6.42
CA GLU A 154 3.84 17.57 -7.81
C GLU A 154 3.44 16.08 -7.95
N LYS A 155 3.85 15.24 -6.99
CA LYS A 155 3.46 13.83 -6.95
C LYS A 155 1.94 13.67 -6.78
N HIS A 156 1.33 14.35 -5.82
CA HIS A 156 -0.12 14.30 -5.61
C HIS A 156 -0.89 14.81 -6.83
N ILE A 157 -0.49 15.95 -7.41
CA ILE A 157 -1.13 16.49 -8.63
C ILE A 157 -1.06 15.47 -9.77
N LYS A 158 0.08 14.78 -9.94
CA LYS A 158 0.22 13.73 -10.95
C LYS A 158 -0.68 12.51 -10.68
N GLU A 159 -0.85 12.13 -9.42
CA GLU A 159 -1.76 11.05 -9.04
C GLU A 159 -3.22 11.44 -9.29
N ILE A 160 -3.62 12.66 -8.93
CA ILE A 160 -4.98 13.20 -9.16
C ILE A 160 -5.30 13.31 -10.66
N LYS A 161 -4.39 13.87 -11.47
CA LYS A 161 -4.58 13.94 -12.94
C LYS A 161 -4.79 12.56 -13.56
N LYS A 162 -4.10 11.53 -13.04
CA LYS A 162 -4.29 10.15 -13.51
C LYS A 162 -5.65 9.58 -13.08
N ALA A 163 -6.13 9.93 -11.89
CA ALA A 163 -7.46 9.52 -11.41
C ALA A 163 -8.56 10.16 -12.26
N ILE A 164 -8.46 11.47 -12.55
CA ILE A 164 -9.39 12.19 -13.44
C ILE A 164 -9.42 11.55 -14.83
N LYS A 165 -8.25 11.34 -15.45
CA LYS A 165 -8.17 10.70 -16.77
C LYS A 165 -8.82 9.32 -16.78
N PHE A 166 -8.65 8.55 -15.70
CA PHE A 166 -9.27 7.24 -15.56
C PHE A 166 -10.80 7.34 -15.46
N LEU A 167 -11.34 8.22 -14.62
CA LEU A 167 -12.78 8.44 -14.50
C LEU A 167 -13.42 8.88 -15.83
N GLN A 168 -12.83 9.86 -16.51
CA GLN A 168 -13.30 10.32 -17.83
C GLN A 168 -13.31 9.19 -18.88
N SER A 169 -12.32 8.29 -18.84
CA SER A 169 -12.29 7.14 -19.75
C SER A 169 -13.36 6.08 -19.46
N LEU A 170 -13.89 6.06 -18.23
CA LEU A 170 -15.00 5.20 -17.85
C LEU A 170 -16.35 5.78 -18.25
N GLU A 171 -16.55 7.09 -18.12
CA GLU A 171 -17.79 7.79 -18.54
C GLU A 171 -18.05 7.66 -20.05
N SER A 172 -17.00 7.46 -20.84
CA SER A 172 -17.09 7.25 -22.28
C SER A 172 -17.68 5.87 -22.66
N LYS A 173 -17.97 4.99 -21.69
CA LYS A 173 -18.57 3.66 -21.90
C LYS A 173 -19.99 3.62 -21.28
N PRO A 174 -21.04 3.29 -22.05
CA PRO A 174 -22.41 3.24 -21.53
C PRO A 174 -22.59 2.06 -20.55
N GLY A 175 -23.34 2.27 -19.45
CA GLY A 175 -23.66 1.22 -18.45
C GLY A 175 -22.86 1.30 -17.14
N ARG A 176 -22.92 2.46 -16.46
CA ARG A 176 -22.25 2.81 -15.20
C ARG A 176 -22.71 1.94 -14.01
N VAL A 177 -22.32 0.68 -13.95
CA VAL A 177 -22.33 -0.08 -12.69
C VAL A 177 -21.01 -0.80 -12.56
N LEU A 178 -20.14 -0.28 -11.68
CA LEU A 178 -19.01 -1.05 -11.20
C LEU A 178 -19.58 -2.24 -10.43
N GLU A 179 -19.63 -3.41 -11.07
CA GLU A 179 -19.90 -4.66 -10.38
C GLU A 179 -18.75 -4.97 -9.42
N PRO A 180 -19.00 -5.75 -8.35
CA PRO A 180 -17.98 -6.05 -7.37
C PRO A 180 -16.83 -6.82 -8.05
N LEU A 181 -15.72 -6.13 -8.35
CA LEU A 181 -14.64 -6.70 -9.15
C LEU A 181 -13.94 -7.80 -8.35
N ASP A 182 -14.24 -9.04 -8.69
CA ASP A 182 -13.55 -10.21 -8.17
C ASP A 182 -12.18 -10.33 -8.84
N GLY A 183 -11.19 -10.56 -8.00
CA GLY A 183 -9.82 -10.77 -8.42
C GLY A 183 -9.08 -9.52 -8.85
N THR A 184 -7.76 -9.62 -8.76
CA THR A 184 -6.83 -8.65 -9.30
C THR A 184 -6.82 -8.68 -10.84
N SER A 185 -7.98 -8.60 -11.48
CA SER A 185 -8.05 -8.28 -12.91
C SER A 185 -7.42 -6.91 -13.12
N PHE A 186 -6.78 -6.70 -14.26
CA PHE A 186 -5.96 -5.51 -14.55
C PHE A 186 -6.71 -4.17 -14.39
N SER A 187 -8.05 -4.18 -14.31
CA SER A 187 -8.91 -3.03 -14.08
C SER A 187 -9.08 -2.64 -12.60
N THR A 188 -8.90 -3.54 -11.62
CA THR A 188 -9.17 -3.27 -10.19
C THR A 188 -8.15 -2.33 -9.55
N TYR A 189 -6.91 -2.36 -10.06
CA TYR A 189 -5.81 -1.56 -9.51
C TYR A 189 -6.00 -0.06 -9.71
N ASP A 190 -6.61 0.35 -10.81
CA ASP A 190 -6.87 1.76 -11.05
C ASP A 190 -7.95 2.30 -10.11
N PHE A 191 -8.97 1.49 -9.76
CA PHE A 191 -9.94 1.85 -8.72
C PHE A 191 -9.30 2.01 -7.34
N TRP A 192 -8.42 1.08 -6.91
CA TRP A 192 -7.67 1.24 -5.67
C TRP A 192 -6.82 2.51 -5.65
N ARG A 193 -6.27 2.92 -6.80
CA ARG A 193 -5.50 4.17 -6.94
C ARG A 193 -6.40 5.40 -6.84
N VAL A 194 -7.56 5.39 -7.50
CA VAL A 194 -8.55 6.48 -7.41
C VAL A 194 -9.03 6.62 -5.97
N LEU A 195 -9.41 5.52 -5.31
CA LEU A 195 -9.78 5.50 -3.90
C LEU A 195 -8.68 6.08 -3.02
N LYS A 196 -7.43 5.64 -3.20
CA LYS A 196 -6.30 6.19 -2.44
C LYS A 196 -6.18 7.70 -2.64
N VAL A 197 -6.35 8.20 -3.87
CA VAL A 197 -6.31 9.64 -4.13
C VAL A 197 -7.46 10.35 -3.42
N ALA A 198 -8.69 9.93 -3.66
CA ALA A 198 -9.91 10.59 -3.21
C ALA A 198 -10.10 10.53 -1.69
N VAL A 199 -9.64 9.47 -1.04
CA VAL A 199 -9.93 9.20 0.38
C VAL A 199 -8.73 9.49 1.29
N VAL A 200 -7.50 9.21 0.85
CA VAL A 200 -6.31 9.39 1.70
C VAL A 200 -5.70 10.78 1.56
N THR A 201 -5.69 11.35 0.35
CA THR A 201 -5.07 12.66 0.12
C THR A 201 -5.74 13.78 0.90
N PRO A 202 -7.08 13.88 1.00
CA PRO A 202 -7.72 14.95 1.78
C PRO A 202 -7.36 14.89 3.27
N LEU A 203 -7.28 13.68 3.84
CA LEU A 203 -7.05 13.47 5.27
C LEU A 203 -5.67 13.91 5.74
N SER A 204 -4.65 13.75 4.91
CA SER A 204 -3.27 14.02 5.30
C SER A 204 -2.35 14.20 4.09
N PRO A 205 -2.43 15.35 3.40
CA PRO A 205 -1.73 15.57 2.14
C PRO A 205 -0.21 15.76 2.32
N GLU A 206 0.28 16.10 3.52
CA GLU A 206 1.72 16.25 3.78
C GLU A 206 2.42 14.96 4.20
N LYS A 207 1.68 14.02 4.81
CA LYS A 207 2.24 12.77 5.32
C LYS A 207 1.18 11.70 5.41
N VAL A 208 1.46 10.52 4.84
CA VAL A 208 0.60 9.35 4.99
C VAL A 208 0.51 8.98 6.48
N ARG A 209 -0.70 9.00 7.05
CA ARG A 209 -0.95 8.59 8.44
C ARG A 209 -0.57 7.11 8.62
N ARG A 210 -0.29 6.71 9.86
CA ARG A 210 -0.14 5.29 10.20
C ARG A 210 -1.47 4.66 10.58
N ASP A 211 -2.34 5.46 11.17
CA ASP A 211 -3.71 5.13 11.54
C ASP A 211 -4.67 5.62 10.45
N PHE A 212 -5.63 4.75 10.09
CA PHE A 212 -6.67 4.97 9.10
C PHE A 212 -8.08 4.78 9.68
N SER A 213 -8.23 4.82 11.01
CA SER A 213 -9.51 4.79 11.72
C SER A 213 -10.56 5.75 11.16
N ALA A 214 -10.15 6.93 10.66
CA ALA A 214 -11.01 7.90 9.99
C ALA A 214 -11.76 7.34 8.75
N LEU A 215 -11.26 6.26 8.15
CA LEU A 215 -11.91 5.61 6.99
C LEU A 215 -12.98 4.61 7.39
N LYS A 216 -13.13 4.31 8.69
CA LYS A 216 -14.08 3.30 9.18
C LYS A 216 -15.53 3.70 8.87
N GLU A 217 -15.87 4.98 8.98
CA GLU A 217 -17.22 5.47 8.66
C GLU A 217 -17.55 5.29 7.18
N LEU A 218 -16.64 5.68 6.29
CA LEU A 218 -16.81 5.46 4.86
C LEU A 218 -16.86 3.97 4.52
N LEU A 219 -15.94 3.18 5.07
CA LEU A 219 -15.83 1.76 4.76
C LEU A 219 -17.04 0.95 5.26
N ILE A 220 -17.48 1.18 6.50
CA ILE A 220 -18.53 0.38 7.16
C ILE A 220 -19.91 0.99 6.96
N GLN A 221 -20.06 2.30 7.16
CA GLN A 221 -21.35 2.98 7.12
C GLN A 221 -21.66 3.57 5.75
N GLY A 222 -20.68 3.65 4.83
CA GLY A 222 -20.86 4.25 3.52
C GLY A 222 -21.11 5.76 3.58
N LYS A 223 -20.69 6.43 4.65
CA LYS A 223 -20.85 7.88 4.80
C LYS A 223 -19.64 8.59 4.21
N TRP A 224 -19.86 9.45 3.21
CA TRP A 224 -18.87 10.38 2.66
C TRP A 224 -19.46 11.80 2.64
N GLY A 225 -18.68 12.78 3.13
CA GLY A 225 -19.10 14.19 3.22
C GLY A 225 -19.90 14.52 4.48
N GLY A 226 -19.20 15.00 5.53
CA GLY A 226 -19.74 15.59 6.76
C GLY A 226 -20.56 14.67 7.67
N PRO A 227 -20.66 14.98 8.99
CA PRO A 227 -21.78 14.50 9.81
C PRO A 227 -23.11 15.07 9.33
#